data_AF-A0A5J4YUH1-F1
#
_entry.id   AF-A0A5J4YUH1-F1
#
_cell.length_a   1.000
_cell.length_b   1.000
_cell.length_c   1.000
_cell.angle_alpha   90.00
_cell.angle_beta   90.00
_cell.angle_gamma   90.00
#
_symmetry.space_group_name_H-M   'P 1'
#
loop_
_entity.id
_entity.type
_entity.pdbx_description
1 polymer ?
#
loop_
_entity_poly.entity_id
_entity_poly.type
_entity_poly.pdbx_seq_one_letter_code
_entity_poly.pdbx_strand_id
1 'polypeptide(L)'
;MQVDGTTKGTAEERSEVTEMNVPVEQVPSLGELVAARRARNEEAAWKSEKVGSRSHAERLRAPLGDTVSVSGDDEAAPARGRKGAGDAEAKEAKPKSSRAPVELSARARTQYLGRDAKNEIQLKVPARAVAKRVDPRFVEYTGRLSSAHIRNAYGFVEQIREQEIETLQTELRRTRNPQSKDTLKQQLDALLQAEARRKARMRDEQVEHELREKEKLLVMQGKTPYFAKKGVVKELQLKAKFDELKKTGKLKKFVNKKRKARESKEKKLLPRPSQT
;
A
#
# COMPACT_ATOMS: atom_id res chain seq x y z
N MET A 1 44.54 17.35 -54.99
CA MET A 1 45.66 18.32 -55.00
C MET A 1 45.00 19.69 -54.95
N GLN A 2 45.04 20.33 -53.77
CA GLN A 2 45.90 21.51 -53.49
C GLN A 2 45.29 22.77 -54.13
N VAL A 3 45.14 23.94 -53.49
CA VAL A 3 45.45 24.45 -52.16
C VAL A 3 44.83 25.86 -52.05
N ASP A 4 44.42 26.21 -50.83
CA ASP A 4 44.56 27.53 -50.18
C ASP A 4 43.73 28.75 -50.64
N GLY A 5 42.65 29.01 -49.89
CA GLY A 5 42.09 30.35 -49.70
C GLY A 5 42.53 30.92 -48.35
N THR A 6 43.38 31.95 -48.37
CA THR A 6 43.89 32.66 -47.19
C THR A 6 43.52 34.15 -47.26
N THR A 7 42.66 34.54 -46.31
CA THR A 7 42.56 35.79 -45.50
C THR A 7 42.53 37.20 -46.11
N LYS A 8 41.52 37.95 -45.63
CA LYS A 8 41.52 39.33 -45.06
C LYS A 8 40.04 39.61 -44.72
N GLY A 9 39.56 39.92 -43.52
CA GLY A 9 40.14 40.69 -42.44
C GLY A 9 39.28 41.96 -42.28
N THR A 10 38.27 41.92 -41.43
CA THR A 10 37.65 43.13 -40.86
C THR A 10 37.05 42.81 -39.49
N ALA A 11 37.58 43.52 -38.50
CA ALA A 11 37.09 43.57 -37.14
C ALA A 11 35.88 44.53 -37.04
N GLU A 12 35.30 44.57 -35.84
CA GLU A 12 34.26 45.50 -35.37
C GLU A 12 32.81 45.02 -35.51
N GLU A 13 32.30 44.36 -34.46
CA GLU A 13 31.17 44.90 -33.70
C GLU A 13 31.12 44.24 -32.30
N ARG A 14 31.41 45.06 -31.29
CA ARG A 14 31.12 44.78 -29.89
C ARG A 14 29.69 45.21 -29.58
N SER A 15 29.14 44.59 -28.54
CA SER A 15 28.02 45.01 -27.68
C SER A 15 26.61 44.99 -28.26
N GLU A 16 25.84 43.99 -27.82
CA GLU A 16 24.56 44.24 -27.12
C GLU A 16 24.22 43.03 -26.23
N VAL A 17 24.72 43.08 -24.99
CA VAL A 17 24.17 42.26 -23.91
C VAL A 17 22.94 43.02 -23.45
N THR A 18 21.76 42.58 -23.88
CA THR A 18 20.49 43.04 -23.32
C THR A 18 20.45 42.67 -21.84
N GLU A 19 20.87 43.61 -20.99
CA GLU A 19 20.51 43.65 -19.58
C GLU A 19 18.99 43.78 -19.50
N MET A 20 18.33 42.68 -19.14
CA MET A 20 16.95 42.71 -18.66
C MET A 20 16.95 43.46 -17.32
N ASN A 21 16.80 44.78 -17.42
CA ASN A 21 16.53 45.66 -16.29
C ASN A 21 15.14 45.29 -15.73
N VAL A 22 15.11 44.35 -14.79
CA VAL A 22 13.92 44.07 -13.98
C VAL A 22 13.81 45.22 -12.98
N PRO A 23 12.70 45.99 -12.96
CA PRO A 23 12.52 47.05 -11.98
C PRO A 23 12.54 46.41 -10.59
N VAL A 24 13.47 46.86 -9.74
CA VAL A 24 13.54 46.51 -8.32
C VAL A 24 12.40 47.25 -7.61
N GLU A 25 11.17 46.85 -7.91
CA GLU A 25 10.02 47.22 -7.11
C GLU A 25 9.98 46.30 -5.88
N GLN A 26 10.42 46.90 -4.77
CA GLN A 26 10.02 46.59 -3.39
C GLN A 26 10.11 45.11 -3.00
N VAL A 27 11.33 44.66 -2.70
CA VAL A 27 11.52 43.48 -1.85
C VAL A 27 10.96 43.82 -0.46
N PRO A 28 9.97 43.07 0.06
CA PRO A 28 9.35 43.38 1.34
C PRO A 28 10.41 43.39 2.43
N SER A 29 10.37 44.45 3.25
CA SER A 29 11.37 44.63 4.30
C SER A 29 11.29 43.47 5.30
N LEU A 30 12.39 43.19 5.99
CA LEU A 30 12.42 42.12 7.00
C LEU A 30 11.31 42.31 8.07
N GLY A 31 10.95 43.55 8.37
CA GLY A 31 9.82 43.89 9.23
C GLY A 31 8.46 43.46 8.66
N GLU A 32 8.23 43.67 7.36
CA GLU A 32 7.00 43.23 6.68
C GLU A 32 6.89 41.71 6.61
N LEU A 33 8.01 41.02 6.38
CA LEU A 33 8.05 39.56 6.38
C LEU A 33 7.76 38.96 7.77
N VAL A 34 8.26 39.60 8.83
CA VAL A 34 7.98 39.20 10.22
C VAL A 34 6.52 39.48 10.58
N ALA A 35 5.97 40.62 10.18
CA ALA A 35 4.56 40.95 10.39
C ALA A 35 3.63 39.98 9.65
N ALA A 36 3.93 39.66 8.39
CA ALA A 36 3.16 38.68 7.59
C ALA A 36 3.23 37.26 8.16
N ARG A 37 4.33 36.90 8.85
CA ARG A 37 4.46 35.62 9.56
C ARG A 37 3.66 35.60 10.86
N ARG A 38 3.62 36.71 11.58
CA ARG A 38 2.84 36.87 12.82
C ARG A 38 1.34 36.82 12.53
N ALA A 39 0.87 37.53 11.50
CA ALA A 39 -0.52 37.49 11.05
C ALA A 39 -0.96 36.09 10.60
N ARG A 40 -0.09 35.34 9.89
CA ARG A 40 -0.36 33.93 9.54
C ARG A 40 -0.48 33.01 10.76
N ASN A 41 0.33 33.23 11.79
CA ASN A 41 0.24 32.47 13.03
C ASN A 41 -1.02 32.83 13.85
N GLU A 42 -1.43 34.10 13.84
CA GLU A 42 -2.66 34.56 14.49
C GLU A 42 -3.91 34.03 13.77
N GLU A 43 -3.92 33.98 12.44
CA GLU A 43 -4.99 33.30 11.69
C GLU A 43 -5.06 31.80 11.96
N ALA A 44 -3.91 31.14 12.13
CA ALA A 44 -3.85 29.72 12.47
C ALA A 44 -4.38 29.46 13.88
N ALA A 45 -4.07 30.36 14.84
CA ALA A 45 -4.61 30.33 16.18
C ALA A 45 -6.14 30.52 16.19
N TRP A 46 -6.65 31.52 15.47
CA TRP A 46 -8.10 31.76 15.32
C TRP A 46 -8.84 30.60 14.65
N LYS A 47 -8.24 29.95 13.65
CA LYS A 47 -8.78 28.75 13.01
C LYS A 47 -8.80 27.54 13.96
N SER A 48 -7.84 27.44 14.88
CA SER A 48 -7.82 26.39 15.91
C SER A 48 -8.82 26.62 17.04
N GLU A 49 -9.13 27.88 17.35
CA GLU A 49 -10.10 28.26 18.38
C GLU A 49 -11.56 28.10 17.90
N LYS A 50 -11.84 28.36 16.61
CA LYS A 50 -13.15 28.09 15.98
C LYS A 50 -13.46 26.60 15.79
N VAL A 51 -12.45 25.76 15.65
CA VAL A 51 -12.62 24.29 15.65
C VAL A 51 -12.47 23.82 17.09
N GLY A 52 -13.48 24.12 17.91
CA GLY A 52 -13.49 23.84 19.34
C GLY A 52 -12.92 22.46 19.66
N SER A 53 -11.93 22.42 20.56
CA SER A 53 -11.25 21.20 20.98
C SER A 53 -12.22 20.33 21.78
N ARG A 54 -13.00 19.49 21.09
CA ARG A 54 -13.76 18.41 21.74
C ARG A 54 -12.80 17.50 22.50
N SER A 55 -12.97 17.46 23.82
CA SER A 55 -12.17 16.60 24.70
C SER A 55 -12.30 15.14 24.27
N HIS A 56 -11.26 14.33 24.53
CA HIS A 56 -11.24 12.92 24.16
C HIS A 56 -12.44 12.14 24.72
N ALA A 57 -12.93 12.52 25.91
CA ALA A 57 -14.12 11.95 26.55
C ALA A 57 -15.43 12.24 25.80
N GLU A 58 -15.51 13.37 25.09
CA GLU A 58 -16.70 13.78 24.34
C GLU A 58 -16.80 13.06 22.98
N ARG A 59 -15.65 12.68 22.39
CA ARG A 59 -15.58 11.90 21.14
C ARG A 59 -16.10 10.46 21.29
N LEU A 60 -16.06 9.91 22.50
CA LEU A 60 -16.55 8.56 22.80
C LEU A 60 -18.06 8.51 23.08
N ARG A 61 -18.74 9.67 23.10
CA ARG A 61 -20.16 9.78 23.49
C ARG A 61 -21.10 10.21 22.35
N ALA A 62 -20.59 10.40 21.13
CA ALA A 62 -21.41 10.77 19.97
C ALA A 62 -22.03 9.53 19.30
N PRO A 63 -23.33 9.52 18.97
CA PRO A 63 -23.93 8.44 18.20
C PRO A 63 -23.41 8.45 16.75
N LEU A 64 -22.93 7.29 16.30
CA LEU A 64 -22.48 7.06 14.92
C LEU A 64 -23.65 7.26 13.94
N GLY A 65 -23.64 8.37 13.22
CA GLY A 65 -24.49 8.57 12.05
C GLY A 65 -23.96 7.83 10.83
N ASP A 66 -24.88 7.24 10.07
CA ASP A 66 -24.65 6.38 8.90
C ASP A 66 -23.70 6.99 7.86
N THR A 67 -22.51 6.40 7.75
CA THR A 67 -21.68 6.55 6.55
C THR A 67 -21.68 5.23 5.78
N VAL A 68 -22.25 5.28 4.58
CA VAL A 68 -22.33 4.17 3.64
C VAL A 68 -20.92 3.77 3.23
N SER A 69 -20.47 2.66 3.79
CA SER A 69 -19.16 2.06 3.57
C SER A 69 -19.17 1.26 2.26
N VAL A 70 -18.33 1.69 1.31
CA VAL A 70 -17.98 0.89 0.13
C VAL A 70 -16.96 -0.16 0.56
N SER A 71 -17.45 -1.33 0.94
CA SER A 71 -16.65 -2.53 1.22
C SER A 71 -16.33 -3.25 -0.09
N GLY A 72 -15.04 -3.39 -0.35
CA GLY A 72 -14.47 -4.36 -1.27
C GLY A 72 -14.27 -5.68 -0.52
N ASP A 73 -14.63 -6.75 -1.20
CA ASP A 73 -14.67 -8.13 -0.74
C ASP A 73 -13.25 -8.69 -0.43
N ASP A 74 -13.11 -9.38 0.71
CA ASP A 74 -12.09 -10.41 0.97
C ASP A 74 -12.82 -11.70 1.41
N GLU A 75 -12.32 -12.81 0.88
CA GLU A 75 -12.88 -14.17 0.87
C GLU A 75 -13.13 -14.80 2.25
N ALA A 76 -14.14 -15.67 2.29
CA ALA A 76 -14.70 -16.28 3.47
C ALA A 76 -14.04 -17.63 3.81
N ALA A 77 -13.70 -17.84 5.08
CA ALA A 77 -13.41 -19.14 5.67
C ALA A 77 -14.18 -19.30 7.01
N PRO A 78 -14.67 -20.51 7.36
CA PRO A 78 -15.80 -20.68 8.27
C PRO A 78 -15.46 -20.52 9.76
N ALA A 79 -16.18 -19.64 10.43
CA ALA A 79 -16.14 -19.46 11.88
C ALA A 79 -16.89 -20.60 12.59
N ARG A 80 -16.17 -21.34 13.45
CA ARG A 80 -16.79 -22.16 14.51
C ARG A 80 -17.29 -21.22 15.60
N GLY A 81 -18.59 -21.25 15.86
CA GLY A 81 -19.22 -20.48 16.91
C GLY A 81 -18.69 -20.84 18.30
N ARG A 82 -18.29 -19.82 19.07
CA ARG A 82 -18.24 -19.88 20.52
C ARG A 82 -19.21 -18.83 21.06
N LYS A 83 -20.27 -19.34 21.71
CA LYS A 83 -21.25 -18.56 22.47
C LYS A 83 -20.53 -17.81 23.60
N GLY A 84 -21.01 -16.60 23.87
CA GLY A 84 -20.46 -15.68 24.85
C GLY A 84 -20.47 -16.23 26.28
N ALA A 85 -19.43 -15.86 27.02
CA ALA A 85 -19.45 -15.77 28.47
C ALA A 85 -19.20 -14.29 28.77
N GLY A 86 -20.14 -13.66 29.48
CA GLY A 86 -20.03 -12.27 29.89
C GLY A 86 -18.84 -12.07 30.83
N ASP A 87 -18.15 -10.95 30.64
CA ASP A 87 -17.12 -10.46 31.54
C ASP A 87 -17.75 -10.09 32.88
N ALA A 88 -17.72 -11.03 33.84
CA ALA A 88 -17.88 -10.72 35.24
C ALA A 88 -16.52 -10.24 35.76
N GLU A 89 -16.36 -8.92 35.85
CA GLU A 89 -15.22 -8.27 36.50
C GLU A 89 -15.16 -8.69 37.97
N ALA A 90 -14.33 -9.68 38.30
CA ALA A 90 -14.10 -10.11 39.67
C ALA A 90 -13.28 -9.05 40.39
N LYS A 91 -13.94 -8.23 41.22
CA LYS A 91 -13.26 -7.29 42.11
C LYS A 91 -12.49 -8.06 43.18
N GLU A 92 -11.16 -8.00 43.14
CA GLU A 92 -10.30 -8.45 44.24
C GLU A 92 -10.60 -7.62 45.49
N ALA A 93 -11.19 -8.26 46.51
CA ALA A 93 -11.36 -7.65 47.82
C ALA A 93 -10.01 -7.61 48.55
N LYS A 94 -9.45 -6.41 48.75
CA LYS A 94 -8.23 -6.24 49.55
C LYS A 94 -8.50 -6.53 51.04
N PRO A 95 -7.56 -7.16 51.76
CA PRO A 95 -7.71 -7.42 53.18
C PRO A 95 -7.76 -6.10 53.97
N LYS A 96 -8.64 -6.04 54.98
CA LYS A 96 -8.85 -4.84 55.81
C LYS A 96 -7.71 -4.59 56.83
N SER A 97 -6.75 -5.51 56.98
CA SER A 97 -5.54 -5.29 57.78
C SER A 97 -4.40 -6.24 57.36
N SER A 98 -3.15 -5.82 57.60
CA SER A 98 -1.93 -6.55 57.20
C SER A 98 -1.67 -7.85 57.97
N ARG A 99 -2.43 -8.13 59.04
CA ARG A 99 -2.23 -9.32 59.90
C ARG A 99 -3.45 -10.22 59.98
N ALA A 100 -4.45 -10.02 59.12
CA ALA A 100 -5.61 -10.90 59.05
C ALA A 100 -5.25 -12.22 58.34
N PRO A 101 -5.66 -13.39 58.85
CA PRO A 101 -5.46 -14.65 58.16
C PRO A 101 -6.26 -14.68 56.85
N VAL A 102 -5.68 -15.27 55.81
CA VAL A 102 -6.34 -15.46 54.52
C VAL A 102 -7.15 -16.75 54.56
N GLU A 103 -8.46 -16.67 54.38
CA GLU A 103 -9.31 -17.86 54.27
C GLU A 103 -9.17 -18.49 52.88
N LEU A 104 -8.56 -19.68 52.81
CA LEU A 104 -8.53 -20.49 51.60
C LEU A 104 -9.79 -21.35 51.53
N SER A 105 -10.49 -21.31 50.40
CA SER A 105 -11.66 -22.17 50.18
C SER A 105 -11.27 -23.65 50.18
N ALA A 106 -12.06 -24.50 50.85
CA ALA A 106 -11.87 -25.96 50.84
C ALA A 106 -12.01 -26.61 49.44
N ARG A 107 -12.50 -25.86 48.45
CA ARG A 107 -12.55 -26.28 47.04
C ARG A 107 -11.32 -25.87 46.23
N ALA A 108 -10.41 -25.09 46.79
CA ALA A 108 -9.16 -24.75 46.13
C ALA A 108 -8.29 -26.01 46.02
N ARG A 109 -7.98 -26.40 44.78
CA ARG A 109 -7.18 -27.58 44.49
C ARG A 109 -5.78 -27.38 45.09
N THR A 110 -5.41 -28.21 46.06
CA THR A 110 -4.07 -28.15 46.67
C THR A 110 -3.01 -28.42 45.60
N GLN A 111 -1.96 -27.61 45.59
CA GLN A 111 -0.80 -27.90 44.76
C GLN A 111 -0.11 -29.12 45.37
N TYR A 112 -0.22 -30.27 44.71
CA TYR A 112 0.46 -31.49 45.11
C TYR A 112 1.97 -31.22 45.12
N LEU A 113 2.55 -31.10 46.31
CA LEU A 113 3.99 -31.18 46.59
C LEU A 113 4.42 -32.65 46.44
N GLY A 114 4.32 -33.15 45.22
CA GLY A 114 4.50 -34.56 44.91
C GLY A 114 4.95 -34.73 43.46
N ARG A 115 6.09 -34.13 43.11
CA ARG A 115 6.90 -34.62 41.98
C ARG A 115 8.35 -34.14 42.07
N ASP A 116 9.02 -34.51 43.14
CA ASP A 116 10.48 -34.50 43.24
C ASP A 116 11.05 -35.65 42.41
N ALA A 117 10.93 -35.54 41.08
CA ALA A 117 11.53 -36.48 40.12
C ALA A 117 11.80 -35.81 38.75
N LYS A 118 11.87 -34.48 38.70
CA LYS A 118 12.28 -33.71 37.50
C LYS A 118 13.09 -32.44 37.84
N ASN A 119 13.56 -32.31 39.08
CA ASN A 119 14.60 -31.35 39.44
C ASN A 119 15.97 -32.01 39.32
N GLU A 120 16.18 -32.81 38.26
CA GLU A 120 17.53 -33.01 37.78
C GLU A 120 18.00 -31.62 37.38
N ILE A 121 18.99 -31.10 38.10
CA ILE A 121 19.75 -29.93 37.71
C ILE A 121 20.40 -30.34 36.38
N GLN A 122 19.68 -30.14 35.28
CA GLN A 122 20.25 -30.17 33.96
C GLN A 122 21.28 -29.04 34.01
N LEU A 123 22.54 -29.42 34.25
CA LEU A 123 23.69 -28.60 33.92
C LEU A 123 23.44 -28.20 32.47
N LYS A 124 22.93 -26.98 32.27
CA LYS A 124 22.88 -26.31 30.98
C LYS A 124 24.34 -26.05 30.62
N VAL A 125 25.04 -27.10 30.22
CA VAL A 125 26.14 -26.94 29.29
C VAL A 125 25.52 -26.13 28.17
N PRO A 126 26.01 -24.91 27.85
CA PRO A 126 25.52 -24.23 26.67
C PRO A 126 25.92 -25.19 25.55
N ALA A 127 24.95 -25.95 25.03
CA ALA A 127 25.14 -26.71 23.82
C ALA A 127 25.66 -25.65 22.86
N ARG A 128 26.97 -25.70 22.54
CA ARG A 128 27.60 -24.80 21.59
C ARG A 128 26.61 -24.73 20.46
N ALA A 129 25.97 -23.58 20.28
CA ALA A 129 24.84 -23.47 19.38
C ALA A 129 25.39 -23.92 18.04
N VAL A 130 25.11 -25.17 17.66
CA VAL A 130 25.56 -25.72 16.40
C VAL A 130 24.84 -24.83 15.44
N ALA A 131 25.59 -23.90 14.81
CA ALA A 131 25.02 -22.93 13.90
C ALA A 131 24.19 -23.76 12.94
N LYS A 132 22.86 -23.66 13.06
CA LYS A 132 21.96 -24.48 12.27
C LYS A 132 22.40 -24.21 10.84
N ARG A 133 22.76 -25.25 10.10
CA ARG A 133 23.09 -25.11 8.68
C ARG A 133 21.78 -24.74 7.99
N VAL A 134 21.47 -23.45 7.96
CA VAL A 134 20.28 -22.91 7.32
C VAL A 134 20.69 -22.51 5.90
N ASP A 135 19.91 -22.95 4.93
CA ASP A 135 20.09 -22.54 3.54
C ASP A 135 19.94 -21.02 3.45
N PRO A 136 20.97 -20.28 2.98
CA PRO A 136 20.98 -18.82 2.91
C PRO A 136 19.74 -18.27 2.20
N ARG A 137 19.16 -19.01 1.24
CA ARG A 137 17.96 -18.59 0.50
C ARG A 137 16.74 -18.39 1.40
N PHE A 138 16.70 -19.07 2.54
CA PHE A 138 15.57 -19.08 3.46
C PHE A 138 15.87 -18.41 4.79
N VAL A 139 16.99 -17.67 4.90
CA VAL A 139 17.35 -16.96 6.13
C VAL A 139 16.97 -15.50 6.05
N GLU A 140 16.37 -14.97 7.11
CA GLU A 140 15.85 -13.60 7.15
C GLU A 140 16.93 -12.51 6.92
N TYR A 141 18.20 -12.81 7.18
CA TYR A 141 19.31 -11.87 6.96
C TYR A 141 19.79 -11.78 5.51
N THR A 142 19.34 -12.66 4.59
CA THR A 142 19.74 -12.59 3.17
C THR A 142 18.97 -11.55 2.36
N GLY A 143 18.17 -10.72 3.05
CA GLY A 143 17.54 -9.54 2.49
C GLY A 143 16.09 -9.77 2.05
N ARG A 144 15.45 -8.68 1.61
CA ARG A 144 14.06 -8.72 1.13
C ARG A 144 14.01 -8.93 -0.38
N LEU A 145 12.99 -9.66 -0.81
CA LEU A 145 12.71 -9.89 -2.22
C LEU A 145 12.48 -8.56 -2.97
N SER A 146 13.40 -8.20 -3.86
CA SER A 146 13.25 -7.01 -4.72
C SER A 146 12.64 -7.40 -6.06
N SER A 147 11.40 -6.95 -6.32
CA SER A 147 10.70 -7.25 -7.58
C SER A 147 11.48 -6.77 -8.81
N ALA A 148 12.15 -5.61 -8.71
CA ALA A 148 12.99 -5.07 -9.78
C ALA A 148 14.18 -5.97 -10.10
N HIS A 149 14.90 -6.46 -9.08
CA HIS A 149 16.05 -7.35 -9.29
C HIS A 149 15.63 -8.68 -9.93
N ILE A 150 14.51 -9.27 -9.48
CA ILE A 150 13.99 -10.50 -10.09
C ILE A 150 13.64 -10.27 -11.55
N ARG A 151 12.97 -9.16 -11.87
CA ARG A 151 12.61 -8.87 -13.26
C ARG A 151 13.85 -8.75 -14.15
N ASN A 152 14.89 -8.11 -13.66
CA ASN A 152 16.13 -7.95 -14.42
C ASN A 152 16.88 -9.28 -14.55
N ALA A 153 17.00 -10.05 -13.46
CA ALA A 153 17.71 -11.32 -13.44
C ALA A 153 16.97 -12.44 -14.21
N TYR A 154 15.63 -12.42 -14.19
CA TYR A 154 14.77 -13.44 -14.77
C TYR A 154 13.89 -12.89 -15.90
N GLY A 155 14.39 -11.92 -16.67
CA GLY A 155 13.66 -11.33 -17.79
C GLY A 155 13.28 -12.36 -18.87
N PHE A 156 14.10 -13.39 -19.06
CA PHE A 156 13.83 -14.50 -19.99
C PHE A 156 12.53 -15.27 -19.67
N VAL A 157 12.06 -15.24 -18.42
CA VAL A 157 10.80 -15.90 -18.04
C VAL A 157 9.61 -15.22 -18.71
N GLU A 158 9.71 -13.93 -19.05
CA GLU A 158 8.68 -13.25 -19.85
C GLU A 158 8.61 -13.83 -21.27
N GLN A 159 9.76 -14.01 -21.90
CA GLN A 159 9.86 -14.60 -23.24
C GLN A 159 9.30 -16.02 -23.28
N ILE A 160 9.60 -16.84 -22.26
CA ILE A 160 9.06 -18.21 -22.14
C ILE A 160 7.52 -18.17 -22.05
N ARG A 161 6.94 -17.25 -21.28
CA ARG A 161 5.47 -17.13 -21.16
C ARG A 161 4.83 -16.69 -22.48
N GLU A 162 5.45 -15.76 -23.20
CA GLU A 162 4.97 -15.32 -24.51
C GLU A 162 4.98 -16.49 -25.50
N GLN A 163 6.08 -17.25 -25.53
CA GLN A 163 6.20 -18.47 -26.32
C GLN A 163 5.14 -19.52 -25.92
N GLU A 164 4.87 -19.72 -24.64
CA GLU A 164 3.84 -20.65 -24.14
C GLU A 164 2.42 -20.23 -24.61
N ILE A 165 2.13 -18.93 -24.63
CA ILE A 165 0.86 -18.42 -25.17
C ILE A 165 0.77 -18.68 -26.67
N GLU A 166 1.85 -18.45 -27.41
CA GLU A 166 1.90 -18.69 -28.85
C GLU A 166 1.76 -20.18 -29.20
N THR A 167 2.47 -21.07 -28.49
CA THR A 167 2.37 -22.51 -28.70
C THR A 167 0.95 -22.99 -28.47
N LEU A 168 0.30 -22.63 -27.36
CA LEU A 168 -1.08 -22.98 -27.08
C LEU A 168 -2.06 -22.43 -28.13
N GLN A 169 -1.83 -21.22 -28.65
CA GLN A 169 -2.65 -20.69 -29.75
C GLN A 169 -2.48 -21.51 -31.03
N THR A 170 -1.25 -21.94 -31.36
CA THR A 170 -1.01 -22.78 -32.54
C THR A 170 -1.62 -24.16 -32.38
N GLU A 171 -1.51 -24.77 -31.19
CA GLU A 171 -2.13 -26.05 -30.87
C GLU A 171 -3.64 -25.97 -30.97
N LEU A 172 -4.26 -24.93 -30.40
CA LEU A 172 -5.70 -24.72 -30.47
C LEU A 172 -6.23 -24.64 -31.91
N ARG A 173 -5.44 -24.04 -32.83
CA ARG A 173 -5.78 -23.98 -34.26
C ARG A 173 -5.64 -25.33 -34.95
N ARG A 174 -4.69 -26.17 -34.53
CA ARG A 174 -4.38 -27.49 -35.13
C ARG A 174 -5.29 -28.60 -34.64
N THR A 175 -5.63 -28.60 -33.35
CA THR A 175 -6.46 -29.65 -32.73
C THR A 175 -7.81 -29.69 -33.43
N ARG A 176 -8.37 -30.90 -33.64
CA ARG A 176 -9.72 -31.08 -34.19
C ARG A 176 -10.73 -31.52 -33.12
N ASN A 177 -10.26 -32.31 -32.16
CA ASN A 177 -11.05 -32.88 -31.07
C ASN A 177 -11.67 -31.79 -30.18
N PRO A 178 -12.99 -31.81 -29.92
CA PRO A 178 -13.67 -30.74 -29.18
C PRO A 178 -13.25 -30.68 -27.71
N GLN A 179 -13.13 -31.84 -27.04
CA GLN A 179 -12.71 -31.90 -25.63
C GLN A 179 -11.32 -31.32 -25.42
N SER A 180 -10.35 -31.74 -26.23
CA SER A 180 -8.98 -31.23 -26.20
C SER A 180 -8.90 -29.74 -26.58
N LYS A 181 -9.76 -29.25 -27.49
CA LYS A 181 -9.85 -27.81 -27.78
C LYS A 181 -10.31 -27.03 -26.56
N ASP A 182 -11.30 -27.53 -25.83
CA ASP A 182 -11.84 -26.79 -24.70
C ASP A 182 -10.85 -26.74 -23.53
N THR A 183 -10.09 -27.82 -23.29
CA THR A 183 -8.99 -27.80 -22.32
C THR A 183 -7.90 -26.80 -22.71
N LEU A 184 -7.50 -26.77 -23.98
CA LEU A 184 -6.50 -25.82 -24.49
C LEU A 184 -6.98 -24.36 -24.38
N LYS A 185 -8.26 -24.08 -24.68
CA LYS A 185 -8.85 -22.75 -24.48
C LYS A 185 -8.82 -22.34 -23.02
N GLN A 186 -9.20 -23.23 -22.10
CA GLN A 186 -9.20 -22.93 -20.68
C GLN A 186 -7.79 -22.60 -20.16
N GLN A 187 -6.78 -23.35 -20.61
CA GLN A 187 -5.38 -23.07 -20.28
C GLN A 187 -4.92 -21.72 -20.84
N LEU A 188 -5.22 -21.45 -22.11
CA LEU A 188 -4.90 -20.17 -22.75
C LEU A 188 -5.57 -18.99 -22.03
N ASP A 189 -6.86 -19.09 -21.71
CA ASP A 189 -7.60 -18.06 -21.00
C ASP A 189 -7.03 -17.82 -19.60
N ALA A 190 -6.62 -18.89 -18.89
CA ALA A 190 -5.98 -18.78 -17.59
C ALA A 190 -4.65 -18.01 -17.68
N LEU A 191 -3.80 -18.33 -18.66
CA LEU A 191 -2.54 -17.64 -18.89
C LEU A 191 -2.73 -16.17 -19.27
N LEU A 192 -3.64 -15.86 -20.20
CA LEU A 192 -3.96 -14.50 -20.60
C LEU A 192 -4.50 -13.67 -19.42
N GLN A 193 -5.33 -14.27 -18.57
CA GLN A 193 -5.81 -13.61 -17.35
C GLN A 193 -4.68 -13.38 -16.34
N ALA A 194 -3.76 -14.33 -16.17
CA ALA A 194 -2.61 -14.17 -15.29
C ALA A 194 -1.68 -13.06 -15.80
N GLU A 195 -1.43 -13.01 -17.11
CA GLU A 195 -0.64 -11.99 -17.77
C GLU A 195 -1.28 -10.60 -17.63
N ALA A 196 -2.59 -10.48 -17.84
CA ALA A 196 -3.31 -9.22 -17.66
C ALA A 196 -3.23 -8.72 -16.21
N ARG A 197 -3.36 -9.62 -15.22
CA ARG A 197 -3.18 -9.27 -13.80
C ARG A 197 -1.75 -8.82 -13.51
N ARG A 198 -0.75 -9.47 -14.11
CA ARG A 198 0.65 -9.11 -13.97
C ARG A 198 0.93 -7.72 -14.54
N LYS A 199 0.50 -7.45 -15.79
CA LYS A 199 0.63 -6.13 -16.42
C LYS A 199 -0.04 -5.03 -15.59
N ALA A 200 -1.20 -5.31 -15.00
CA ALA A 200 -1.85 -4.37 -14.09
C ALA A 200 -0.99 -4.04 -12.85
N ARG A 201 -0.43 -5.06 -12.17
CA ARG A 201 0.47 -4.85 -11.03
C ARG A 201 1.73 -4.07 -11.43
N MET A 202 2.31 -4.41 -12.59
CA MET A 202 3.49 -3.72 -13.11
C MET A 202 3.24 -2.23 -13.31
N ARG A 203 2.09 -1.87 -13.88
CA ARG A 203 1.69 -0.46 -14.00
C ARG A 203 1.53 0.22 -12.64
N ASP A 204 0.91 -0.45 -11.69
CA ASP A 204 0.71 0.11 -10.35
C ASP A 204 2.06 0.35 -9.64
N GLU A 205 3.02 -0.58 -9.79
CA GLU A 205 4.40 -0.44 -9.32
C GLU A 205 5.17 0.67 -10.04
N GLN A 206 4.97 0.85 -11.35
CA GLN A 206 5.58 1.94 -12.13
C GLN A 206 5.12 3.30 -11.62
N VAL A 207 3.82 3.48 -11.35
CA VAL A 207 3.29 4.73 -10.77
C VAL A 207 3.93 5.02 -9.42
N GLU A 208 4.08 4.00 -8.57
CA GLU A 208 4.76 4.15 -7.28
C GLU A 208 6.24 4.50 -7.44
N HIS A 209 6.92 3.88 -8.40
CA HIS A 209 8.32 4.16 -8.70
C HIS A 209 8.50 5.60 -9.19
N GLU A 210 7.69 6.05 -10.15
CA GLU A 210 7.73 7.42 -10.66
C GLU A 210 7.48 8.45 -9.55
N LEU A 211 6.59 8.15 -8.60
CA LEU A 211 6.36 9.01 -7.45
C LEU A 211 7.60 9.12 -6.55
N ARG A 212 8.26 7.98 -6.27
CA ARG A 212 9.48 7.96 -5.46
C ARG A 212 10.62 8.71 -6.15
N GLU A 213 10.78 8.55 -7.46
CA GLU A 213 11.80 9.26 -8.22
C GLU A 213 11.52 10.77 -8.26
N LYS A 214 10.27 11.19 -8.48
CA LYS A 214 9.89 12.62 -8.41
C LYS A 214 10.18 13.21 -7.03
N GLU A 215 9.85 12.50 -5.96
CA GLU A 215 10.11 12.96 -4.61
C GLU A 215 11.62 13.03 -4.33
N LYS A 216 12.38 12.03 -4.76
CA LYS A 216 13.85 12.01 -4.63
C LYS A 216 14.47 13.25 -5.29
N LEU A 217 13.99 13.66 -6.47
CA LEU A 217 14.47 14.87 -7.14
C LEU A 217 14.12 16.14 -6.35
N LEU A 218 12.93 16.23 -5.76
CA LEU A 218 12.54 17.38 -4.93
C LEU A 218 13.38 17.47 -3.66
N VAL A 219 13.69 16.33 -3.04
CA VAL A 219 14.58 16.26 -1.87
C VAL A 219 16.00 16.66 -2.24
N MET A 220 16.51 16.23 -3.40
CA MET A 220 17.80 16.67 -3.91
C MET A 220 17.87 18.19 -4.15
N GLN A 221 16.74 18.83 -4.48
CA GLN A 221 16.60 20.29 -4.58
C GLN A 221 16.50 20.99 -3.20
N GLY A 222 16.53 20.23 -2.09
CA GLY A 222 16.46 20.76 -0.73
C GLY A 222 15.05 20.88 -0.15
N LYS A 223 14.02 20.37 -0.83
CA LYS A 223 12.67 20.30 -0.25
C LYS A 223 12.59 19.18 0.79
N THR A 224 11.67 19.32 1.73
CA THR A 224 11.43 18.30 2.76
C THR A 224 10.85 17.03 2.14
N PRO A 225 11.33 15.83 2.50
CA PRO A 225 10.83 14.58 1.96
C PRO A 225 9.35 14.37 2.29
N TYR A 226 8.54 14.17 1.27
CA TYR A 226 7.10 13.93 1.34
C TYR A 226 6.74 12.51 0.92
N PHE A 227 6.19 11.74 1.85
CA PHE A 227 5.67 10.41 1.56
C PHE A 227 4.18 10.49 1.23
N ALA A 228 3.84 10.29 -0.04
CA ALA A 228 2.45 10.30 -0.48
C ALA A 228 1.61 9.28 0.30
N LYS A 229 0.47 9.73 0.81
CA LYS A 229 -0.50 8.85 1.50
C LYS A 229 -0.99 7.77 0.53
N LYS A 230 -1.32 6.58 1.05
CA LYS A 230 -1.85 5.46 0.25
C LYS A 230 -3.07 5.84 -0.62
N GLY A 231 -3.93 6.75 -0.14
CA GLY A 231 -5.07 7.25 -0.91
C GLY A 231 -4.64 7.99 -2.19
N VAL A 232 -3.65 8.88 -2.07
CA VAL A 232 -3.11 9.66 -3.20
C VAL A 232 -2.44 8.73 -4.22
N VAL A 233 -1.68 7.74 -3.77
CA VAL A 233 -1.08 6.72 -4.64
C VAL A 233 -2.15 5.97 -5.44
N LYS A 234 -3.23 5.54 -4.77
CA LYS A 234 -4.36 4.86 -5.43
C LYS A 234 -5.06 5.75 -6.45
N GLU A 235 -5.24 7.04 -6.16
CA GLU A 235 -5.81 8.00 -7.12
C GLU A 235 -4.95 8.12 -8.38
N LEU A 236 -3.63 8.14 -8.23
CA LEU A 236 -2.70 8.18 -9.36
C LEU A 236 -2.71 6.89 -10.18
N GLN A 237 -2.75 5.73 -9.52
CA GLN A 237 -2.93 4.43 -10.19
C GLN A 237 -4.26 4.37 -10.96
N LEU A 238 -5.34 4.91 -10.36
CA LEU A 238 -6.65 5.00 -11.03
C LEU A 238 -6.62 5.94 -12.24
N LYS A 239 -5.94 7.09 -12.15
CA LYS A 239 -5.74 8.00 -13.29
C LYS A 239 -4.96 7.31 -14.42
N ALA A 240 -3.85 6.66 -14.11
CA ALA A 240 -3.06 5.90 -15.09
C ALA A 240 -3.88 4.81 -15.79
N LYS A 241 -4.69 4.07 -15.02
CA LYS A 241 -5.62 3.06 -15.57
C LYS A 241 -6.72 3.68 -16.43
N PHE A 242 -7.24 4.85 -16.05
CA PHE A 242 -8.23 5.57 -16.85
C PHE A 242 -7.65 5.98 -18.20
N ASP A 243 -6.43 6.52 -18.21
CA ASP A 243 -5.75 6.94 -19.42
C ASP A 243 -5.45 5.77 -20.35
N GLU A 244 -5.02 4.62 -19.82
CA GLU A 244 -4.85 3.38 -20.59
C GLU A 244 -6.19 2.92 -21.23
N LEU A 245 -7.28 2.93 -20.45
CA LEU A 245 -8.61 2.57 -20.97
C LEU A 245 -9.14 3.56 -22.01
N LYS A 246 -8.79 4.85 -21.88
CA LYS A 246 -9.12 5.89 -22.86
C LYS A 246 -8.35 5.66 -24.15
N LYS A 247 -7.02 5.44 -24.06
CA LYS A 247 -6.14 5.13 -25.20
C LYS A 247 -6.58 3.87 -25.95
N THR A 248 -6.97 2.83 -25.23
CA THR A 248 -7.42 1.55 -25.83
C THR A 248 -8.87 1.58 -26.34
N GLY A 249 -9.62 2.67 -26.12
CA GLY A 249 -11.04 2.79 -26.48
C GLY A 249 -11.99 1.92 -25.63
N LYS A 250 -11.47 1.21 -24.62
CA LYS A 250 -12.24 0.28 -23.77
C LYS A 250 -12.95 0.96 -22.60
N LEU A 251 -12.76 2.27 -22.44
CA LEU A 251 -13.30 3.05 -21.32
C LEU A 251 -14.82 2.94 -21.18
N LYS A 252 -15.59 3.15 -22.25
CA LYS A 252 -17.06 3.08 -22.22
C LYS A 252 -17.55 1.71 -21.73
N LYS A 253 -16.96 0.63 -22.25
CA LYS A 253 -17.28 -0.76 -21.86
C LYS A 253 -16.97 -1.00 -20.38
N PHE A 254 -15.83 -0.49 -19.90
CA PHE A 254 -15.43 -0.62 -18.50
C PHE A 254 -16.39 0.11 -17.55
N VAL A 255 -16.74 1.37 -17.86
CA VAL A 255 -17.68 2.17 -17.07
C VAL A 255 -19.05 1.51 -17.04
N ASN A 256 -19.57 1.07 -18.19
CA ASN A 256 -20.86 0.37 -18.26
C ASN A 256 -20.85 -0.93 -17.44
N LYS A 257 -19.75 -1.70 -17.48
CA LYS A 257 -19.59 -2.92 -16.67
C LYS A 257 -19.61 -2.59 -15.17
N LYS A 258 -18.92 -1.53 -14.74
CA LYS A 258 -18.91 -1.07 -13.35
C LYS A 258 -20.28 -0.55 -12.91
N ARG A 259 -20.98 0.19 -13.78
CA ARG A 259 -22.35 0.67 -13.54
C ARG A 259 -23.31 -0.49 -13.31
N LYS A 260 -23.34 -1.47 -14.22
CA LYS A 260 -24.17 -2.69 -14.09
C LYS A 260 -23.86 -3.49 -12.82
N ALA A 261 -22.58 -3.60 -12.44
CA ALA A 261 -22.18 -4.29 -11.21
C ALA A 261 -22.61 -3.53 -9.95
N ARG A 262 -22.62 -2.19 -9.97
CA ARG A 262 -23.13 -1.37 -8.86
C ARG A 262 -24.65 -1.46 -8.77
N GLU A 263 -25.35 -1.30 -9.90
CA GLU A 263 -26.80 -1.45 -10.00
C GLU A 263 -27.26 -2.83 -9.48
N SER A 264 -26.53 -3.91 -9.79
CA SER A 264 -26.88 -5.25 -9.29
C SER A 264 -26.62 -5.43 -7.80
N LYS A 265 -25.59 -4.79 -7.24
CA LYS A 265 -25.37 -4.74 -5.78
C LYS A 265 -26.46 -3.94 -5.08
N GLU A 266 -26.84 -2.79 -5.61
CA GLU A 266 -27.94 -1.94 -5.09
C GLU A 266 -29.28 -2.69 -5.13
N LYS A 267 -29.61 -3.37 -6.23
CA LYS A 267 -30.82 -4.21 -6.33
C LYS A 267 -30.87 -5.35 -5.31
N LYS A 268 -29.71 -5.94 -4.95
CA LYS A 268 -29.63 -6.99 -3.93
C LYS A 268 -29.79 -6.44 -2.51
N LEU A 269 -29.41 -5.19 -2.29
CA LEU A 269 -29.54 -4.52 -0.99
C LEU A 269 -30.97 -4.05 -0.73
N LEU A 270 -31.74 -3.76 -1.78
CA LEU A 270 -33.16 -3.45 -1.66
C LEU A 270 -33.94 -4.67 -1.13
N PRO A 271 -34.87 -4.46 -0.18
CA PRO A 271 -35.75 -5.53 0.27
C PRO A 271 -36.56 -6.06 -0.92
N ARG A 272 -36.70 -7.39 -1.01
CA ARG A 272 -37.51 -8.00 -2.06
C ARG A 272 -38.96 -7.56 -1.86
N PRO A 273 -39.66 -7.10 -2.90
CA PRO A 273 -41.08 -6.77 -2.78
C PRO A 273 -41.83 -8.03 -2.34
N SER A 274 -42.64 -7.89 -1.29
CA SER A 274 -43.52 -8.96 -0.81
C SER A 274 -44.44 -9.38 -1.95
N GLN A 275 -44.47 -10.68 -2.26
CA GLN A 275 -45.40 -11.19 -3.27
C GLN A 275 -46.81 -11.11 -2.71
N THR A 276 -47.65 -10.31 -3.35
CA THR A 276 -49.11 -10.27 -3.19
C THR A 276 -49.75 -11.17 -4.21
#